data_AF-A0A7C4VJ16-F1
#
_entry.id   AF-A0A7C4VJ16-F1
#
_cell.length_a   1.000
_cell.length_b   1.000
_cell.length_c   1.000
_cell.angle_alpha   90.00
_cell.angle_beta   90.00
_cell.angle_gamma   90.00
#
_symmetry.space_group_name_H-M   'P 1'
#
loop_
_entity.id
_entity.type
_entity.pdbx_description
1 polymer ?
#
loop_
_entity_poly.entity_id
_entity_poly.type
_entity_poly.pdbx_seq_one_letter_code
_entity_poly.pdbx_strand_id
1 'polypeptide(L)'
;MGIYVQSFAELPSHPPDGGWPERVTEITREWAEKRGLTGVLYTFTSEDTAYVSFFPSCGTIAFKIVDGRISFDAKTSLVGPGFHAALIALCDAIAEAVPLRWRWDAGGDETGYASLRDRVALARAFVDQFEAFCDNYRRVAKDGNHPFLLNLPTDVAFGAFTGVATPMGPLPLEHFTENDPLLGEQRELAIFPWWDDALDECFWQRFVQTMLWAEVEWRAARSPWERYVRDATLYAAKRTALSPELASAMAEFERLQADEGFSAPSSEGIGWRRRDRGYYLPGPWRLIMPGYYIHQIEDDGSTTCVWFGNEEVRGSSMTISPKTPGETSWSKRFADAAEHDAGRFKFRLDTNVTPSRDHPGFGTVGAECQAFDQQGQGHILLLSLFAPTTCELPKRIEEVARSVFFDPPQALPTTPRDA
;
A
#
# COMPACT_ATOMS: atom_id res chain seq x y z
N MET A 1 -11.62 -4.99 13.97
CA MET A 1 -10.96 -6.24 14.38
C MET A 1 -10.44 -6.93 13.12
N GLY A 2 -9.21 -7.42 13.10
CA GLY A 2 -8.67 -8.21 11.98
C GLY A 2 -8.76 -9.69 12.31
N ILE A 3 -8.81 -10.57 11.30
CA ILE A 3 -8.67 -12.03 11.48
C ILE A 3 -7.24 -12.38 11.13
N TYR A 4 -6.54 -13.01 12.07
CA TYR A 4 -5.13 -13.37 11.96
C TYR A 4 -4.95 -14.88 12.02
N VAL A 5 -3.88 -15.35 11.37
CA VAL A 5 -3.34 -16.70 11.55
C VAL A 5 -1.88 -16.55 11.92
N GLN A 6 -1.52 -17.09 13.07
CA GLN A 6 -0.16 -17.10 13.58
C GLN A 6 0.11 -18.44 14.24
N SER A 7 1.33 -18.95 14.10
CA SER A 7 1.72 -20.17 14.80
C SER A 7 3.22 -20.27 14.86
N PHE A 8 3.70 -21.13 15.74
CA PHE A 8 5.08 -21.57 15.76
C PHE A 8 5.17 -23.09 15.90
N ALA A 9 6.35 -23.62 15.58
CA ALA A 9 6.69 -25.04 15.76
C ALA A 9 8.19 -25.19 16.04
N GLU A 10 8.55 -26.27 16.73
CA GLU A 10 9.96 -26.68 16.87
C GLU A 10 10.38 -27.40 15.58
N LEU A 11 11.57 -27.10 15.08
CA LEU A 11 12.20 -27.74 13.94
C LEU A 11 13.10 -28.89 14.39
N PRO A 12 13.35 -29.89 13.53
CA PRO A 12 14.38 -30.88 13.77
C PRO A 12 15.77 -30.25 13.96
N SER A 13 16.60 -30.88 14.81
CA SER A 13 17.94 -30.37 15.18
C SER A 13 18.94 -30.31 14.02
N HIS A 14 18.69 -31.07 12.95
CA HIS A 14 19.57 -31.15 11.79
C HIS A 14 18.90 -30.44 10.61
N PRO A 15 19.37 -29.24 10.21
CA PRO A 15 18.83 -28.58 9.04
C PRO A 15 19.16 -29.39 7.77
N PRO A 16 18.31 -29.31 6.73
CA PRO A 16 18.61 -29.87 5.43
C PRO A 16 19.77 -29.12 4.76
N ASP A 17 20.34 -29.70 3.71
CA ASP A 17 21.27 -28.99 2.84
C ASP A 17 20.62 -27.72 2.29
N GLY A 18 21.30 -26.59 2.43
CA GLY A 18 20.78 -25.27 2.06
C GLY A 18 20.05 -24.54 3.18
N GLY A 19 19.65 -25.20 4.28
CA GLY A 19 18.99 -24.57 5.41
C GLY A 19 17.45 -24.67 5.38
N TRP A 20 16.84 -24.37 6.53
CA TRP A 20 15.38 -24.42 6.66
C TRP A 20 14.63 -23.40 5.80
N PRO A 21 15.08 -22.14 5.61
CA PRO A 21 14.38 -21.18 4.75
C PRO A 21 14.22 -21.67 3.30
N GLU A 22 15.28 -22.25 2.76
CA GLU A 22 15.35 -22.80 1.41
C GLU A 22 14.39 -23.99 1.28
N ARG A 23 14.38 -24.89 2.29
CA ARG A 23 13.47 -26.03 2.30
C ARG A 23 12.00 -25.62 2.38
N VAL A 24 11.65 -24.64 3.21
CA VAL A 24 10.28 -24.09 3.28
C VAL A 24 9.87 -23.51 1.92
N THR A 25 10.79 -22.79 1.27
CA THR A 25 10.55 -22.21 -0.06
C THR A 25 10.32 -23.28 -1.13
N GLU A 26 11.08 -24.37 -1.11
CA GLU A 26 10.90 -25.52 -2.02
C GLU A 26 9.52 -26.17 -1.83
N ILE A 27 9.15 -26.51 -0.58
CA ILE A 27 7.85 -27.09 -0.25
C ILE A 27 6.71 -26.18 -0.71
N THR A 28 6.87 -24.86 -0.52
CA THR A 28 5.89 -23.87 -0.95
C THR A 28 5.68 -23.89 -2.47
N ARG A 29 6.74 -24.04 -3.26
CA ARG A 29 6.64 -24.15 -4.72
C ARG A 29 5.89 -25.40 -5.15
N GLU A 30 6.22 -26.55 -4.54
CA GLU A 30 5.52 -27.82 -4.80
C GLU A 30 4.03 -27.74 -4.44
N TRP A 31 3.71 -27.12 -3.29
CA TRP A 31 2.34 -26.89 -2.86
C TRP A 31 1.59 -25.98 -3.83
N ALA A 32 2.20 -24.87 -4.26
CA ALA A 32 1.58 -23.95 -5.20
C ALA A 32 1.35 -24.60 -6.57
N GLU A 33 2.28 -25.43 -7.05
CA GLU A 33 2.12 -26.21 -8.28
C GLU A 33 0.91 -27.13 -8.21
N LYS A 34 0.79 -27.92 -7.13
CA LYS A 34 -0.36 -28.82 -6.92
C LYS A 34 -1.70 -28.07 -6.87
N ARG A 35 -1.71 -26.81 -6.42
CA ARG A 35 -2.91 -25.97 -6.36
C ARG A 35 -3.16 -25.15 -7.61
N GLY A 36 -2.24 -25.06 -8.56
CA GLY A 36 -2.36 -24.16 -9.72
C GLY A 36 -2.10 -22.68 -9.40
N LEU A 37 -1.29 -22.40 -8.38
CA LEU A 37 -0.90 -21.06 -7.93
C LEU A 37 0.50 -20.64 -8.41
N THR A 38 1.21 -21.45 -9.18
CA THR A 38 2.61 -21.19 -9.57
C THR A 38 2.82 -19.81 -10.19
N GLY A 39 1.89 -19.32 -11.01
CA GLY A 39 2.02 -18.01 -11.66
C GLY A 39 1.70 -16.81 -10.79
N VAL A 40 1.18 -17.04 -9.58
CA VAL A 40 0.94 -16.00 -8.58
C VAL A 40 1.78 -16.20 -7.32
N LEU A 41 2.73 -17.15 -7.33
CA LEU A 41 3.64 -17.38 -6.22
C LEU A 41 4.91 -16.52 -6.35
N TYR A 42 5.26 -15.84 -5.27
CA TYR A 42 6.55 -15.17 -5.06
C TYR A 42 7.20 -15.72 -3.80
N THR A 43 8.47 -16.10 -3.92
CA THR A 43 9.25 -16.62 -2.80
C THR A 43 10.69 -16.13 -2.86
N PHE A 44 11.28 -15.84 -1.71
CA PHE A 44 12.71 -15.60 -1.55
C PHE A 44 13.14 -15.93 -0.12
N THR A 45 14.45 -16.02 0.13
CA THR A 45 15.00 -16.30 1.45
C THR A 45 15.93 -15.19 1.91
N SER A 46 16.01 -15.01 3.23
CA SER A 46 17.15 -14.42 3.92
C SER A 46 17.78 -15.48 4.85
N GLU A 47 18.82 -15.12 5.60
CA GLU A 47 19.58 -16.04 6.47
C GLU A 47 18.69 -16.91 7.37
N ASP A 48 17.65 -16.32 7.95
CA ASP A 48 16.78 -16.95 8.95
C ASP A 48 15.30 -16.94 8.57
N THR A 49 14.93 -16.53 7.35
CA THR A 49 13.52 -16.31 7.00
C THR A 49 13.20 -16.75 5.59
N ALA A 50 12.14 -17.53 5.44
CA ALA A 50 11.50 -17.77 4.15
C ALA A 50 10.34 -16.81 3.95
N TYR A 51 10.35 -16.09 2.84
CA TYR A 51 9.32 -15.13 2.46
C TYR A 51 8.45 -15.74 1.39
N VAL A 52 7.13 -15.73 1.61
CA VAL A 52 6.12 -16.33 0.72
C VAL A 52 4.98 -15.35 0.47
N SER A 53 4.63 -15.13 -0.80
CA SER A 53 3.40 -14.45 -1.20
C SER A 53 2.71 -15.25 -2.30
N PHE A 54 1.44 -15.56 -2.13
CA PHE A 54 0.60 -16.16 -3.18
C PHE A 54 -0.70 -15.37 -3.42
N PHE A 55 -0.80 -14.18 -2.80
CA PHE A 55 -1.83 -13.18 -3.05
C PHE A 55 -1.26 -11.79 -2.66
N PRO A 56 -0.82 -10.95 -3.62
CA PRO A 56 -0.03 -9.75 -3.30
C PRO A 56 -0.68 -8.78 -2.30
N SER A 57 -2.00 -8.63 -2.30
CA SER A 57 -2.70 -7.73 -1.36
C SER A 57 -2.67 -8.16 0.11
N CYS A 58 -2.24 -9.38 0.41
CA CYS A 58 -1.97 -9.79 1.79
C CYS A 58 -0.52 -9.49 2.22
N GLY A 59 0.31 -8.96 1.32
CA GLY A 59 1.74 -8.83 1.51
C GLY A 59 2.46 -10.18 1.54
N THR A 60 3.66 -10.16 2.09
CA THR A 60 4.53 -11.34 2.19
C THR A 60 4.43 -11.94 3.58
N ILE A 61 4.17 -13.25 3.64
CA ILE A 61 4.22 -14.06 4.85
C ILE A 61 5.68 -14.39 5.14
N ALA A 62 6.16 -14.04 6.33
CA ALA A 62 7.51 -14.33 6.78
C ALA A 62 7.50 -15.54 7.71
N PHE A 63 8.03 -16.67 7.25
CA PHE A 63 8.33 -17.85 8.06
C PHE A 63 9.72 -17.67 8.69
N LYS A 64 9.76 -17.12 9.89
CA LYS A 64 11.00 -16.82 10.63
C LYS A 64 11.50 -18.05 11.37
N ILE A 65 12.79 -18.33 11.25
CA ILE A 65 13.47 -19.52 11.76
C ILE A 65 14.59 -19.10 12.70
N VAL A 66 14.32 -19.13 14.01
CA VAL A 66 15.26 -18.65 15.04
C VAL A 66 15.36 -19.71 16.14
N ASP A 67 16.59 -20.04 16.56
CA ASP A 67 16.86 -20.97 17.65
C ASP A 67 16.14 -22.34 17.52
N GLY A 68 16.10 -22.88 16.29
CA GLY A 68 15.44 -24.16 16.02
C GLY A 68 13.92 -24.09 16.03
N ARG A 69 13.31 -22.89 15.97
CA ARG A 69 11.86 -22.69 15.88
C ARG A 69 11.49 -21.98 14.61
N ILE A 70 10.40 -22.42 13.98
CA ILE A 70 9.74 -21.69 12.89
C ILE A 70 8.50 -20.98 13.42
N SER A 71 8.26 -19.75 12.97
CA SER A 71 7.06 -18.98 13.31
C SER A 71 6.60 -18.12 12.13
N PHE A 72 5.31 -17.80 12.09
CA PHE A 72 4.74 -16.85 11.14
C PHE A 72 3.51 -16.14 11.75
N ASP A 73 3.14 -15.01 11.15
CA ASP A 73 1.90 -14.28 11.42
C ASP A 73 1.41 -13.67 10.09
N ALA A 74 0.11 -13.78 9.82
CA ALA A 74 -0.53 -13.22 8.65
C ALA A 74 -1.95 -12.72 8.95
N LYS A 75 -2.26 -11.51 8.50
CA LYS A 75 -3.62 -10.93 8.55
C LYS A 75 -4.46 -11.42 7.37
N THR A 76 -5.19 -12.51 7.56
CA THR A 76 -6.01 -13.13 6.50
C THR A 76 -7.29 -12.37 6.16
N SER A 77 -7.77 -11.49 7.05
CA SER A 77 -8.98 -10.67 6.82
C SER A 77 -8.88 -9.65 5.68
N LEU A 78 -7.70 -9.49 5.07
CA LEU A 78 -7.55 -8.62 3.90
C LEU A 78 -8.09 -9.28 2.62
N VAL A 79 -8.13 -10.62 2.58
CA VAL A 79 -8.37 -11.38 1.35
C VAL A 79 -9.63 -12.24 1.43
N GLY A 80 -9.85 -12.93 2.55
CA GLY A 80 -11.05 -13.77 2.73
C GLY A 80 -10.78 -15.17 3.27
N PRO A 81 -11.86 -15.94 3.50
CA PRO A 81 -11.78 -17.28 4.09
C PRO A 81 -11.06 -18.30 3.19
N GLY A 82 -11.10 -18.16 1.87
CA GLY A 82 -10.38 -19.04 0.94
C GLY A 82 -8.86 -18.90 1.08
N PHE A 83 -8.37 -17.66 1.19
CA PHE A 83 -6.94 -17.39 1.46
C PHE A 83 -6.51 -17.93 2.83
N HIS A 84 -7.32 -17.68 3.86
CA HIS A 84 -7.06 -18.16 5.22
C HIS A 84 -6.82 -19.67 5.24
N ALA A 85 -7.70 -20.43 4.59
CA ALA A 85 -7.56 -21.87 4.54
C ALA A 85 -6.45 -22.36 3.62
N ALA A 86 -6.16 -21.64 2.53
CA ALA A 86 -5.00 -21.93 1.69
C ALA A 86 -3.68 -21.79 2.47
N LEU A 87 -3.55 -20.76 3.33
CA LEU A 87 -2.41 -20.60 4.21
C LEU A 87 -2.26 -21.77 5.19
N ILE A 88 -3.34 -22.20 5.84
CA ILE A 88 -3.29 -23.36 6.74
C ILE A 88 -2.95 -24.64 5.96
N ALA A 89 -3.44 -24.80 4.73
CA ALA A 89 -3.05 -25.93 3.89
C ALA A 89 -1.56 -25.90 3.49
N LEU A 90 -0.96 -24.72 3.32
CA LEU A 90 0.49 -24.59 3.15
C LEU A 90 1.24 -25.01 4.42
N CYS A 91 0.76 -24.58 5.60
CA CYS A 91 1.32 -25.02 6.88
C CYS A 91 1.26 -26.55 7.04
N ASP A 92 0.16 -27.18 6.64
CA ASP A 92 0.03 -28.64 6.64
C ASP A 92 1.07 -29.30 5.71
N ALA A 93 1.27 -28.77 4.50
CA ALA A 93 2.28 -29.26 3.57
C ALA A 93 3.71 -29.14 4.14
N ILE A 94 4.00 -28.05 4.85
CA ILE A 94 5.28 -27.89 5.56
C ILE A 94 5.41 -28.93 6.67
N ALA A 95 4.36 -29.17 7.46
CA ALA A 95 4.37 -30.14 8.57
C ALA A 95 4.44 -31.61 8.11
N GLU A 96 3.97 -31.89 6.89
CA GLU A 96 4.11 -33.22 6.27
C GLU A 96 5.54 -33.44 5.77
N ALA A 97 6.13 -32.43 5.13
CA ALA A 97 7.47 -32.52 4.55
C ALA A 97 8.61 -32.31 5.57
N VAL A 98 8.33 -31.63 6.67
CA VAL A 98 9.22 -31.40 7.80
C VAL A 98 8.49 -31.90 9.04
N PRO A 99 9.03 -32.87 9.81
CA PRO A 99 8.32 -33.48 10.95
C PRO A 99 8.22 -32.51 12.14
N LEU A 100 7.43 -31.46 11.97
CA LEU A 100 7.11 -30.43 12.94
C LEU A 100 5.62 -30.47 13.28
N ARG A 101 5.27 -29.85 14.40
CA ARG A 101 3.88 -29.71 14.82
C ARG A 101 3.58 -28.25 15.13
N TRP A 102 2.73 -27.66 14.29
CA TRP A 102 2.20 -26.32 14.53
C TRP A 102 1.39 -26.26 15.83
N ARG A 103 1.62 -25.19 16.59
CA ARG A 103 0.91 -24.86 17.82
C ARG A 103 -0.15 -23.79 17.52
N TRP A 104 -1.35 -24.28 17.23
CA TRP A 104 -2.54 -23.46 16.99
C TRP A 104 -3.27 -23.06 18.29
N ASP A 105 -2.87 -23.64 19.42
CA ASP A 105 -3.42 -23.32 20.73
C ASP A 105 -3.09 -21.88 21.14
N ALA A 106 -3.87 -21.32 22.07
CA ALA A 106 -3.75 -19.95 22.56
C ALA A 106 -3.99 -18.83 21.51
N GLY A 107 -4.89 -19.05 20.54
CA GLY A 107 -5.31 -18.01 19.59
C GLY A 107 -4.41 -17.91 18.36
N GLY A 108 -3.76 -19.01 17.98
CA GLY A 108 -3.03 -19.09 16.71
C GLY A 108 -3.95 -18.99 15.48
N ASP A 109 -5.21 -19.40 15.63
CA ASP A 109 -6.26 -19.18 14.65
C ASP A 109 -7.58 -18.87 15.38
N GLU A 110 -8.00 -17.60 15.31
CA GLU A 110 -9.21 -17.11 15.97
C GLU A 110 -10.50 -17.74 15.44
N THR A 111 -10.46 -18.30 14.22
CA THR A 111 -11.61 -18.95 13.58
C THR A 111 -11.76 -20.42 13.99
N GLY A 112 -10.70 -21.01 14.55
CA GLY A 112 -10.62 -22.44 14.89
C GLY A 112 -10.50 -23.38 13.68
N TYR A 113 -10.41 -22.85 12.46
CA TYR A 113 -10.32 -23.61 11.22
C TYR A 113 -9.11 -24.54 11.17
N ALA A 114 -7.95 -24.15 11.68
CA ALA A 114 -6.72 -24.95 11.68
C ALA A 114 -6.89 -26.32 12.37
N SER A 115 -7.71 -26.36 13.43
CA SER A 115 -8.00 -27.60 14.18
C SER A 115 -9.26 -28.31 13.71
N LEU A 116 -10.34 -27.57 13.45
CA LEU A 116 -11.66 -28.16 13.20
C LEU A 116 -11.92 -28.44 11.71
N ARG A 117 -11.24 -27.71 10.82
CA ARG A 117 -11.47 -27.74 9.36
C ARG A 117 -12.93 -27.47 8.99
N ASP A 118 -13.64 -26.73 9.83
CA ASP A 118 -15.04 -26.34 9.63
C ASP A 118 -15.12 -25.09 8.75
N ARG A 119 -15.49 -25.30 7.49
CA ARG A 119 -15.62 -24.23 6.49
C ARG A 119 -16.78 -23.30 6.77
N VAL A 120 -17.87 -23.82 7.34
CA VAL A 120 -19.05 -23.02 7.65
C VAL A 120 -18.73 -22.07 8.80
N ALA A 121 -18.03 -22.56 9.83
CA ALA A 121 -17.55 -21.73 10.92
C ALA A 121 -16.55 -20.66 10.44
N LEU A 122 -15.62 -21.02 9.56
CA LEU A 122 -14.66 -20.08 8.97
C LEU A 122 -15.38 -18.97 8.18
N ALA A 123 -16.29 -19.32 7.27
CA ALA A 123 -17.05 -18.34 6.50
C ALA A 123 -17.85 -17.41 7.42
N ARG A 124 -18.50 -17.97 8.46
CA ARG A 124 -19.24 -17.18 9.46
C ARG A 124 -18.35 -16.18 10.20
N ALA A 125 -17.12 -16.55 10.57
CA ALA A 125 -16.20 -15.61 11.22
C ALA A 125 -15.89 -14.38 10.34
N PHE A 126 -15.80 -14.57 9.02
CA PHE A 126 -15.61 -13.46 8.07
C PHE A 126 -16.88 -12.63 7.86
N VAL A 127 -18.06 -13.25 7.92
CA VAL A 127 -19.35 -12.53 7.95
C VAL A 127 -19.47 -11.67 9.21
N ASP A 128 -19.20 -12.24 10.39
CA ASP A 128 -19.23 -11.51 11.67
C ASP A 128 -18.25 -10.32 11.65
N GLN A 129 -17.09 -10.48 11.00
CA GLN A 129 -16.15 -9.38 10.78
C GLN A 129 -16.73 -8.29 9.86
N PHE A 130 -17.39 -8.67 8.77
CA PHE A 130 -18.05 -7.72 7.87
C PHE A 130 -19.15 -6.93 8.59
N GLU A 131 -19.96 -7.60 9.41
CA GLU A 131 -20.97 -6.95 10.25
C GLU A 131 -20.34 -5.93 11.21
N ALA A 132 -19.18 -6.26 11.81
CA ALA A 132 -18.44 -5.32 12.64
C ALA A 132 -17.93 -4.09 11.86
N PHE A 133 -17.57 -4.24 10.57
CA PHE A 133 -17.28 -3.10 9.70
C PHE A 133 -18.53 -2.26 9.45
N CYS A 134 -19.67 -2.90 9.16
CA CYS A 134 -20.95 -2.21 8.96
C CYS A 134 -21.34 -1.37 10.18
N ASP A 135 -21.24 -1.94 11.38
CA ASP A 135 -21.52 -1.23 12.63
C ASP A 135 -20.57 -0.05 12.86
N ASN A 136 -19.28 -0.24 12.56
CA ASN A 136 -18.33 0.85 12.63
C ASN A 136 -18.72 1.98 11.66
N TYR A 137 -19.05 1.67 10.40
CA TYR A 137 -19.45 2.65 9.39
C TYR A 137 -20.74 3.38 9.73
N ARG A 138 -21.76 2.68 10.26
CA ARG A 138 -22.99 3.32 10.78
C ARG A 138 -22.72 4.32 11.88
N ARG A 139 -21.72 4.06 12.73
CA ARG A 139 -21.32 4.96 13.81
C ARG A 139 -20.61 6.19 13.24
N VAL A 140 -19.57 6.01 12.44
CA VAL A 140 -18.73 7.13 11.95
C VAL A 140 -19.40 7.97 10.85
N ALA A 141 -20.33 7.40 10.09
CA ALA A 141 -21.09 8.13 9.07
C ALA A 141 -21.92 9.28 9.66
N LYS A 142 -22.33 9.18 10.94
CA LYS A 142 -23.09 10.24 11.63
C LYS A 142 -22.27 11.50 11.88
N ASP A 143 -20.94 11.37 11.89
CA ASP A 143 -20.03 12.47 12.21
C ASP A 143 -19.60 13.26 10.97
N GLY A 144 -20.08 12.89 9.77
CA GLY A 144 -19.74 13.57 8.51
C GLY A 144 -18.29 13.39 8.05
N ASN A 145 -17.59 12.41 8.61
CA ASN A 145 -16.20 12.12 8.28
C ASN A 145 -16.07 11.35 6.96
N HIS A 146 -15.20 11.81 6.06
CA HIS A 146 -14.85 11.18 4.78
C HIS A 146 -13.33 11.26 4.54
N PRO A 147 -12.69 10.37 3.76
CA PRO A 147 -13.17 9.11 3.16
C PRO A 147 -12.89 7.86 4.02
N PHE A 148 -13.59 6.76 3.73
CA PHE A 148 -13.46 5.49 4.44
C PHE A 148 -12.61 4.48 3.67
N LEU A 149 -11.60 3.92 4.33
CA LEU A 149 -10.69 2.93 3.74
C LEU A 149 -10.92 1.58 4.41
N LEU A 150 -11.15 0.55 3.60
CA LEU A 150 -11.27 -0.82 4.08
C LEU A 150 -10.20 -1.69 3.39
N ASN A 151 -9.34 -2.32 4.17
CA ASN A 151 -8.35 -3.29 3.70
C ASN A 151 -7.40 -2.78 2.60
N LEU A 152 -7.20 -1.47 2.49
CA LEU A 152 -6.26 -0.87 1.55
C LEU A 152 -4.91 -0.55 2.21
N PRO A 153 -3.82 -0.54 1.42
CA PRO A 153 -2.52 -0.06 1.88
C PRO A 153 -2.58 1.38 2.42
N THR A 154 -1.78 1.67 3.46
CA THR A 154 -1.78 2.98 4.15
C THR A 154 -1.16 4.11 3.33
N ASP A 155 -0.40 3.78 2.28
CA ASP A 155 0.24 4.73 1.36
C ASP A 155 -0.73 5.28 0.31
N VAL A 156 -1.97 4.81 0.27
CA VAL A 156 -2.99 5.32 -0.64
C VAL A 156 -3.71 6.48 0.04
N ALA A 157 -3.39 7.70 -0.40
CA ALA A 157 -4.24 8.87 -0.14
C ALA A 157 -5.29 8.97 -1.25
N PHE A 158 -6.46 9.54 -0.94
CA PHE A 158 -7.51 9.75 -1.92
C PHE A 158 -7.86 11.23 -1.97
N GLY A 159 -8.12 11.72 -3.18
CA GLY A 159 -8.80 12.99 -3.38
C GLY A 159 -10.27 12.91 -2.94
N ALA A 160 -11.11 13.78 -3.52
CA ALA A 160 -12.55 13.79 -3.25
C ALA A 160 -13.22 12.50 -3.77
N PHE A 161 -13.33 11.49 -2.90
CA PHE A 161 -14.06 10.25 -3.15
C PHE A 161 -15.21 10.11 -2.16
N THR A 162 -16.39 9.75 -2.68
CA THR A 162 -17.59 9.48 -1.88
C THR A 162 -17.82 7.97 -1.78
N GLY A 163 -17.83 7.43 -0.55
CA GLY A 163 -18.08 6.02 -0.28
C GLY A 163 -16.96 5.36 0.54
N VAL A 164 -16.80 4.06 0.34
CA VAL A 164 -15.74 3.25 0.96
C VAL A 164 -14.81 2.70 -0.13
N ALA A 165 -13.52 2.98 -0.02
CA ALA A 165 -12.51 2.44 -0.91
C ALA A 165 -12.11 1.04 -0.41
N THR A 166 -12.20 0.04 -1.29
CA THR A 166 -11.89 -1.37 -0.98
C THR A 166 -10.90 -1.95 -1.99
N PRO A 167 -10.27 -3.11 -1.72
CA PRO A 167 -9.41 -3.78 -2.69
C PRO A 167 -10.13 -4.18 -3.97
N MET A 168 -11.45 -4.40 -3.90
CA MET A 168 -12.29 -4.75 -5.04
C MET A 168 -12.84 -3.51 -5.79
N GLY A 169 -12.52 -2.30 -5.32
CA GLY A 169 -12.97 -1.05 -5.92
C GLY A 169 -13.89 -0.24 -4.99
N PRO A 170 -14.47 0.86 -5.50
CA PRO A 170 -15.35 1.73 -4.73
C PRO A 170 -16.67 1.03 -4.40
N LEU A 171 -17.11 1.16 -3.16
CA LEU A 171 -18.47 0.80 -2.75
C LEU A 171 -19.21 2.01 -2.18
N PRO A 172 -20.53 2.14 -2.46
CA PRO A 172 -21.35 3.16 -1.84
C PRO A 172 -21.35 2.99 -0.31
N LEU A 173 -21.49 4.08 0.45
CA LEU A 173 -21.53 4.01 1.92
C LEU A 173 -22.76 3.20 2.40
N GLU A 174 -23.84 3.26 1.63
CA GLU A 174 -25.07 2.51 1.76
C GLU A 174 -24.83 1.00 1.80
N HIS A 175 -23.78 0.51 1.11
CA HIS A 175 -23.34 -0.89 1.16
C HIS A 175 -22.97 -1.35 2.57
N PHE A 176 -22.67 -0.45 3.49
CA PHE A 176 -22.31 -0.76 4.88
C PHE A 176 -23.38 -0.28 5.87
N THR A 177 -24.07 0.80 5.57
CA THR A 177 -25.02 1.40 6.51
C THR A 177 -26.41 0.77 6.44
N GLU A 178 -26.85 0.34 5.25
CA GLU A 178 -28.17 -0.26 5.07
C GLU A 178 -28.20 -1.72 5.56
N ASN A 179 -29.36 -2.13 6.09
CA ASN A 179 -29.64 -3.50 6.51
C ASN A 179 -30.63 -4.11 5.51
N ASP A 180 -30.13 -4.46 4.32
CA ASP A 180 -30.89 -5.29 3.38
C ASP A 180 -30.53 -6.77 3.58
N PRO A 181 -31.42 -7.59 4.18
CA PRO A 181 -31.16 -9.01 4.39
C PRO A 181 -31.13 -9.83 3.09
N LEU A 182 -31.66 -9.30 1.97
CA LEU A 182 -31.63 -9.99 0.68
C LEU A 182 -30.26 -9.92 -0.01
N LEU A 183 -29.38 -9.05 0.46
CA LEU A 183 -28.07 -8.81 -0.13
C LEU A 183 -26.90 -9.33 0.71
N GLY A 184 -27.15 -9.97 1.86
CA GLY A 184 -26.10 -10.37 2.83
C GLY A 184 -24.87 -11.00 2.17
N GLU A 185 -25.05 -12.18 1.56
CA GLU A 185 -23.96 -12.92 0.91
C GLU A 185 -23.26 -12.10 -0.21
N GLN A 186 -24.03 -11.37 -1.01
CA GLN A 186 -23.48 -10.55 -2.08
C GLN A 186 -22.62 -9.38 -1.55
N ARG A 187 -22.93 -8.87 -0.35
CA ARG A 187 -22.20 -7.75 0.25
C ARG A 187 -20.83 -8.15 0.74
N GLU A 188 -20.68 -9.35 1.29
CA GLU A 188 -19.39 -9.87 1.76
C GLU A 188 -18.47 -10.21 0.57
N LEU A 189 -19.04 -10.82 -0.48
CA LEU A 189 -18.32 -11.14 -1.71
C LEU A 189 -17.79 -9.91 -2.46
N ALA A 190 -18.37 -8.73 -2.20
CA ALA A 190 -17.91 -7.47 -2.77
C ALA A 190 -16.63 -6.93 -2.10
N ILE A 191 -16.22 -7.45 -0.93
CA ILE A 191 -15.02 -6.98 -0.20
C ILE A 191 -13.93 -8.05 -0.04
N PHE A 192 -14.27 -9.33 -0.10
CA PHE A 192 -13.33 -10.44 0.05
C PHE A 192 -13.05 -11.10 -1.30
N PRO A 193 -11.86 -10.85 -1.89
CA PRO A 193 -11.54 -11.40 -3.22
C PRO A 193 -11.40 -12.92 -3.27
N TRP A 194 -11.06 -13.58 -2.16
CA TRP A 194 -10.89 -15.04 -2.11
C TRP A 194 -11.82 -15.67 -1.06
N TRP A 195 -13.04 -15.98 -1.50
CA TRP A 195 -14.05 -16.59 -0.65
C TRP A 195 -13.94 -18.11 -0.58
N ASP A 196 -13.94 -18.77 -1.74
CA ASP A 196 -13.98 -20.23 -1.83
C ASP A 196 -12.60 -20.87 -2.03
N ASP A 197 -12.50 -22.18 -1.79
CA ASP A 197 -11.25 -22.93 -2.02
C ASP A 197 -10.87 -23.11 -3.49
N ALA A 198 -11.88 -23.05 -4.36
CA ALA A 198 -11.74 -23.30 -5.78
C ALA A 198 -11.01 -22.13 -6.43
N LEU A 199 -10.05 -22.44 -7.31
CA LEU A 199 -9.42 -21.46 -8.18
C LEU A 199 -10.16 -21.41 -9.53
N ASP A 200 -11.45 -21.15 -9.46
CA ASP A 200 -12.34 -21.07 -10.60
C ASP A 200 -12.29 -19.70 -11.28
N GLU A 201 -13.17 -19.50 -12.28
CA GLU A 201 -13.27 -18.24 -13.00
C GLU A 201 -13.57 -17.05 -12.07
N CYS A 202 -14.42 -17.26 -11.05
CA CYS A 202 -14.77 -16.22 -10.08
C CYS A 202 -13.53 -15.79 -9.27
N PHE A 203 -12.74 -16.74 -8.78
CA PHE A 203 -11.48 -16.45 -8.11
C PHE A 203 -10.53 -15.63 -8.99
N TRP A 204 -10.29 -16.07 -10.23
CA TRP A 204 -9.36 -15.38 -11.12
C TRP A 204 -9.84 -13.98 -11.52
N GLN A 205 -11.15 -13.79 -11.75
CA GLN A 205 -11.73 -12.47 -12.02
C GLN A 205 -11.53 -11.52 -10.83
N ARG A 206 -11.82 -11.97 -9.62
CA ARG A 206 -11.64 -11.17 -8.39
C ARG A 206 -10.18 -10.90 -8.08
N PHE A 207 -9.29 -11.85 -8.36
CA PHE A 207 -7.85 -11.64 -8.28
C PHE A 207 -7.42 -10.48 -9.18
N VAL A 208 -7.79 -10.51 -10.47
CA VAL A 208 -7.45 -9.43 -11.42
C VAL A 208 -8.04 -8.09 -10.97
N GLN A 209 -9.30 -8.07 -10.57
CA GLN A 209 -9.96 -6.87 -10.06
C GLN A 209 -9.21 -6.28 -8.87
N THR A 210 -8.80 -7.13 -7.91
CA THR A 210 -8.03 -6.71 -6.74
C THR A 210 -6.68 -6.14 -7.13
N MET A 211 -5.94 -6.84 -7.99
CA MET A 211 -4.61 -6.38 -8.41
C MET A 211 -4.69 -5.01 -9.09
N LEU A 212 -5.64 -4.83 -10.02
CA LEU A 212 -5.81 -3.58 -10.73
C LEU A 212 -6.23 -2.42 -9.83
N TRP A 213 -7.11 -2.68 -8.85
CA TRP A 213 -7.55 -1.66 -7.91
C TRP A 213 -6.48 -1.32 -6.87
N ALA A 214 -5.80 -2.29 -6.26
CA ALA A 214 -5.00 -2.06 -5.05
C ALA A 214 -3.48 -2.17 -5.24
N GLU A 215 -2.99 -3.02 -6.15
CA GLU A 215 -1.59 -3.47 -6.13
C GLU A 215 -0.76 -2.94 -7.29
N VAL A 216 -1.32 -2.90 -8.51
CA VAL A 216 -0.51 -2.53 -9.67
C VAL A 216 -0.09 -1.07 -9.59
N GLU A 217 1.19 -0.84 -9.87
CA GLU A 217 1.67 0.50 -10.18
C GLU A 217 1.28 0.79 -11.65
N TRP A 218 0.55 1.89 -11.87
CA TRP A 218 0.04 2.27 -13.19
C TRP A 218 1.12 2.94 -14.05
N ARG A 219 2.25 2.25 -14.18
CA ARG A 219 3.48 2.59 -14.91
C ARG A 219 4.33 1.32 -15.04
N ALA A 220 5.38 1.34 -15.86
CA ALA A 220 6.30 0.22 -15.99
C ALA A 220 6.87 -0.25 -14.63
N ALA A 221 6.87 -1.58 -14.42
CA ALA A 221 7.39 -2.22 -13.22
C ALA A 221 8.93 -2.11 -13.10
N ARG A 222 9.42 -1.66 -11.94
CA ARG A 222 10.83 -1.34 -11.69
C ARG A 222 11.48 -2.23 -10.64
N SER A 223 10.75 -2.60 -9.60
CA SER A 223 11.26 -3.47 -8.54
C SER A 223 10.96 -4.96 -8.82
N PRO A 224 11.67 -5.90 -8.19
CA PRO A 224 11.31 -7.32 -8.23
C PRO A 224 9.86 -7.57 -7.80
N TRP A 225 9.38 -6.85 -6.78
CA TRP A 225 7.99 -6.95 -6.31
C TRP A 225 7.00 -6.45 -7.36
N GLU A 226 7.23 -5.27 -7.95
CA GLU A 226 6.36 -4.73 -9.00
C GLU A 226 6.29 -5.65 -10.23
N ARG A 227 7.42 -6.27 -10.61
CA ARG A 227 7.45 -7.26 -11.70
C ARG A 227 6.63 -8.51 -11.36
N TYR A 228 6.74 -8.99 -10.12
CA TYR A 228 5.90 -10.09 -9.65
C TYR A 228 4.41 -9.74 -9.69
N VAL A 229 4.00 -8.58 -9.15
CA VAL A 229 2.60 -8.13 -9.19
C VAL A 229 2.09 -8.04 -10.62
N ARG A 230 2.89 -7.47 -11.54
CA ARG A 230 2.58 -7.44 -12.97
C ARG A 230 2.37 -8.84 -13.54
N ASP A 231 3.33 -9.73 -13.33
CA ASP A 231 3.31 -11.08 -13.93
C ASP A 231 2.15 -11.92 -13.37
N ALA A 232 1.87 -11.82 -12.07
CA ALA A 232 0.73 -12.45 -11.41
C ALA A 232 -0.61 -11.93 -11.98
N THR A 233 -0.72 -10.62 -12.21
CA THR A 233 -1.92 -10.01 -12.80
C THR A 233 -2.15 -10.52 -14.22
N LEU A 234 -1.11 -10.53 -15.06
CA LEU A 234 -1.18 -11.06 -16.43
C LEU A 234 -1.47 -12.57 -16.47
N TYR A 235 -0.94 -13.32 -15.52
CA TYR A 235 -1.20 -14.76 -15.38
C TYR A 235 -2.66 -15.05 -15.02
N ALA A 236 -3.23 -14.27 -14.10
CA ALA A 236 -4.63 -14.38 -13.67
C ALA A 236 -5.59 -13.95 -14.79
N ALA A 237 -5.31 -12.86 -15.51
CA ALA A 237 -6.14 -12.37 -16.60
C ALA A 237 -6.33 -13.39 -17.73
N LYS A 238 -5.37 -14.30 -17.94
CA LYS A 238 -5.46 -15.39 -18.94
C LYS A 238 -6.36 -16.56 -18.52
N ARG A 239 -6.88 -16.57 -17.28
CA ARG A 239 -7.64 -17.69 -16.69
C ARG A 239 -9.13 -17.40 -16.49
N THR A 240 -9.58 -16.23 -16.90
CA THR A 240 -10.94 -15.76 -16.69
C THR A 240 -11.40 -14.95 -17.89
N ALA A 241 -12.69 -14.95 -18.18
CA ALA A 241 -13.26 -13.87 -18.97
C ALA A 241 -13.26 -12.60 -18.12
N LEU A 242 -12.82 -11.48 -18.71
CA LEU A 242 -12.86 -10.19 -18.04
C LEU A 242 -14.15 -9.46 -18.42
N SER A 243 -14.73 -8.74 -17.46
CA SER A 243 -15.78 -7.77 -17.77
C SER A 243 -15.22 -6.70 -18.72
N PRO A 244 -16.07 -6.00 -19.49
CA PRO A 244 -15.60 -4.94 -20.40
C PRO A 244 -14.75 -3.87 -19.70
N GLU A 245 -15.09 -3.52 -18.46
CA GLU A 245 -14.36 -2.55 -17.66
C GLU A 245 -12.95 -3.07 -17.27
N LEU A 246 -12.87 -4.31 -16.76
CA LEU A 246 -11.58 -4.94 -16.43
C LEU A 246 -10.72 -5.16 -17.67
N ALA A 247 -11.33 -5.54 -18.80
CA ALA A 247 -10.61 -5.72 -20.06
C ALA A 247 -10.01 -4.40 -20.56
N SER A 248 -10.76 -3.30 -20.48
CA SER A 248 -10.25 -1.96 -20.82
C SER A 248 -9.09 -1.54 -19.91
N ALA A 249 -9.23 -1.77 -18.60
CA ALA A 249 -8.20 -1.47 -17.61
C ALA A 249 -6.94 -2.32 -17.82
N MET A 250 -7.09 -3.61 -18.13
CA MET A 250 -5.98 -4.50 -18.47
C MET A 250 -5.26 -4.07 -19.76
N ALA A 251 -5.98 -3.66 -20.79
CA ALA A 251 -5.37 -3.19 -22.03
C ALA A 251 -4.52 -1.93 -21.81
N GLU A 252 -4.99 -1.00 -20.97
CA GLU A 252 -4.20 0.15 -20.56
C GLU A 252 -2.99 -0.27 -19.73
N PHE A 253 -3.17 -1.16 -18.75
CA PHE A 253 -2.09 -1.68 -17.93
C PHE A 253 -0.99 -2.32 -18.77
N GLU A 254 -1.33 -3.23 -19.70
CA GLU A 254 -0.38 -3.87 -20.61
C GLU A 254 0.39 -2.85 -21.47
N ARG A 255 -0.29 -1.82 -21.99
CA ARG A 255 0.34 -0.73 -22.73
C ARG A 255 1.35 0.03 -21.87
N LEU A 256 1.01 0.36 -20.62
CA LEU A 256 1.90 1.07 -19.69
C LEU A 256 3.10 0.21 -19.27
N GLN A 257 2.94 -1.10 -19.18
CA GLN A 257 4.03 -2.03 -18.89
C GLN A 257 4.99 -2.21 -20.07
N ALA A 258 4.52 -2.03 -21.30
CA ALA A 258 5.33 -2.10 -22.51
C ALA A 258 6.06 -0.78 -22.84
N ASP A 259 5.62 0.34 -22.27
CA ASP A 259 6.27 1.64 -22.42
C ASP A 259 7.53 1.75 -21.54
N GLU A 260 8.52 2.52 -21.99
CA GLU A 260 9.77 2.80 -21.25
C GLU A 260 9.55 3.73 -20.03
N GLY A 261 8.31 3.92 -19.59
CA GLY A 261 7.96 4.63 -18.37
C GLY A 261 7.62 6.12 -18.54
N PHE A 262 7.22 6.55 -19.74
CA PHE A 262 6.93 7.96 -20.03
C PHE A 262 5.43 8.28 -20.13
N SER A 263 4.58 7.31 -20.43
CA SER A 263 3.14 7.53 -20.52
C SER A 263 2.48 7.51 -19.15
N ALA A 264 1.86 8.63 -18.79
CA ALA A 264 0.95 8.65 -17.65
C ALA A 264 -0.30 7.78 -17.96
N PRO A 265 -0.86 7.08 -16.96
CA PRO A 265 -2.19 6.52 -17.06
C PRO A 265 -3.25 7.63 -17.17
N SER A 266 -4.45 7.30 -17.65
CA SER A 266 -5.62 8.16 -17.42
C SER A 266 -5.82 8.44 -15.92
N SER A 267 -6.30 9.63 -15.54
CA SER A 267 -6.63 9.94 -14.14
C SER A 267 -7.89 9.20 -13.67
N GLU A 268 -8.78 8.86 -14.61
CA GLU A 268 -10.02 8.11 -14.36
C GLU A 268 -9.85 6.62 -14.65
N GLY A 269 -10.72 5.80 -14.04
CA GLY A 269 -10.83 4.36 -14.27
C GLY A 269 -10.50 3.50 -13.04
N ILE A 270 -10.28 2.21 -13.29
CA ILE A 270 -9.88 1.23 -12.27
C ILE A 270 -8.48 1.59 -11.76
N GLY A 271 -8.27 1.53 -10.45
CA GLY A 271 -6.95 1.64 -9.82
C GLY A 271 -6.82 2.77 -8.81
N TRP A 272 -6.57 2.47 -7.54
CA TRP A 272 -6.30 3.50 -6.54
C TRP A 272 -4.93 4.15 -6.75
N ARG A 273 -3.93 3.36 -7.14
CA ARG A 273 -2.54 3.82 -7.35
C ARG A 273 -2.31 4.69 -8.60
N ARG A 274 -3.31 4.87 -9.48
CA ARG A 274 -3.22 5.85 -10.59
C ARG A 274 -3.70 7.25 -10.19
N ARG A 275 -4.48 7.35 -9.11
CA ARG A 275 -5.01 8.61 -8.59
C ARG A 275 -3.97 9.31 -7.74
N ASP A 276 -4.27 10.54 -7.33
CA ASP A 276 -3.41 11.30 -6.43
C ASP A 276 -3.13 10.51 -5.13
N ARG A 277 -1.85 10.40 -4.76
CA ARG A 277 -1.39 9.76 -3.52
C ARG A 277 -0.49 10.69 -2.73
N GLY A 278 -0.35 10.39 -1.45
CA GLY A 278 0.52 11.13 -0.55
C GLY A 278 1.94 10.57 -0.55
N TYR A 279 2.91 11.43 -0.80
CA TYR A 279 4.33 11.16 -0.73
C TYR A 279 4.89 11.81 0.52
N TYR A 280 5.40 11.00 1.45
CA TYR A 280 6.07 11.53 2.64
C TYR A 280 7.37 12.21 2.21
N LEU A 281 7.51 13.48 2.60
CA LEU A 281 8.76 14.22 2.49
C LEU A 281 9.46 14.19 3.87
N PRO A 282 10.74 14.57 3.97
CA PRO A 282 11.43 14.62 5.25
C PRO A 282 10.65 15.49 6.27
N GLY A 283 10.61 15.05 7.52
CA GLY A 283 9.88 15.75 8.59
C GLY A 283 8.34 15.58 8.51
N PRO A 284 7.56 16.58 8.95
CA PRO A 284 6.08 16.53 9.01
C PRO A 284 5.40 16.88 7.67
N TRP A 285 6.12 16.74 6.56
CA TRP A 285 5.68 17.22 5.27
C TRP A 285 5.18 16.07 4.39
N ARG A 286 4.11 16.32 3.65
CA ARG A 286 3.60 15.38 2.65
C ARG A 286 3.28 16.14 1.36
N LEU A 287 3.55 15.52 0.23
CA LEU A 287 3.23 16.04 -1.10
C LEU A 287 2.15 15.18 -1.74
N ILE A 288 1.08 15.77 -2.26
CA ILE A 288 0.06 15.06 -3.04
C ILE A 288 0.38 15.18 -4.53
N MET A 289 0.62 14.04 -5.18
CA MET A 289 0.93 13.95 -6.61
C MET A 289 0.25 12.72 -7.21
N PRO A 290 0.10 12.64 -8.53
CA PRO A 290 -0.45 11.44 -9.17
C PRO A 290 0.32 10.18 -8.78
N GLY A 291 -0.40 9.10 -8.46
CA GLY A 291 0.18 7.92 -7.82
C GLY A 291 1.16 7.12 -8.68
N TYR A 292 1.20 7.39 -9.98
CA TYR A 292 2.19 6.84 -10.88
C TYR A 292 3.58 7.47 -10.73
N TYR A 293 3.76 8.56 -9.96
CA TYR A 293 5.09 9.07 -9.64
C TYR A 293 5.85 8.10 -8.76
N ILE A 294 7.14 7.90 -9.03
CA ILE A 294 8.03 7.12 -8.18
C ILE A 294 8.56 8.01 -7.07
N HIS A 295 8.84 7.44 -5.89
CA HIS A 295 9.57 8.13 -4.84
C HIS A 295 10.79 7.33 -4.38
N GLN A 296 11.82 8.05 -3.96
CA GLN A 296 13.03 7.49 -3.39
C GLN A 296 13.57 8.46 -2.35
N ILE A 297 14.09 7.90 -1.27
CA ILE A 297 14.78 8.63 -0.22
C ILE A 297 16.27 8.68 -0.57
N GLU A 298 16.83 9.89 -0.61
CA GLU A 298 18.24 10.19 -0.88
C GLU A 298 18.91 10.78 0.38
N ASP A 299 20.23 10.96 0.33
CA ASP A 299 21.04 11.70 1.32
C ASP A 299 20.75 11.34 2.78
N ASP A 300 21.02 10.10 3.18
CA ASP A 300 20.84 9.58 4.55
C ASP A 300 19.43 9.78 5.14
N GLY A 301 18.40 9.97 4.30
CA GLY A 301 17.04 10.23 4.76
C GLY A 301 16.62 11.70 4.76
N SER A 302 17.51 12.61 4.37
CA SER A 302 17.28 14.06 4.45
C SER A 302 16.62 14.68 3.22
N THR A 303 16.58 13.94 2.11
CA THR A 303 15.94 14.37 0.86
C THR A 303 15.01 13.27 0.35
N THR A 304 13.82 13.64 -0.08
CA THR A 304 12.93 12.74 -0.85
C THR A 304 12.80 13.28 -2.27
N CYS A 305 13.03 12.40 -3.24
CA CYS A 305 12.84 12.64 -4.65
C CYS A 305 11.54 11.97 -5.12
N VAL A 306 10.70 12.69 -5.86
CA VAL A 306 9.44 12.22 -6.45
C VAL A 306 9.45 12.55 -7.93
N TRP A 307 9.39 11.56 -8.82
CA TRP A 307 9.57 11.79 -10.26
C TRP A 307 8.70 10.90 -11.15
N PHE A 308 8.45 11.41 -12.35
CA PHE A 308 7.83 10.66 -13.44
C PHE A 308 8.22 11.28 -14.79
N GLY A 309 8.65 10.43 -15.73
CA GLY A 309 9.12 10.87 -17.04
C GLY A 309 10.23 11.92 -16.93
N ASN A 310 9.95 13.14 -17.39
CA ASN A 310 10.89 14.26 -17.41
C ASN A 310 10.68 15.27 -16.26
N GLU A 311 9.81 14.97 -15.29
CA GLU A 311 9.54 15.83 -14.14
C GLU A 311 10.07 15.19 -12.86
N GLU A 312 10.82 15.97 -12.07
CA GLU A 312 11.36 15.56 -10.78
C GLU A 312 11.11 16.66 -9.74
N VAL A 313 10.56 16.27 -8.59
CA VAL A 313 10.36 17.12 -7.42
C VAL A 313 11.23 16.58 -6.29
N ARG A 314 12.10 17.42 -5.73
CA ARG A 314 12.87 17.10 -4.52
C ARG A 314 12.35 17.92 -3.35
N GLY A 315 12.26 17.29 -2.19
CA GLY A 315 11.94 17.94 -0.93
C GLY A 315 12.98 17.62 0.13
N SER A 316 13.52 18.65 0.78
CA SER A 316 14.41 18.54 1.95
C SER A 316 13.86 19.41 3.07
N SER A 317 13.89 18.93 4.31
CA SER A 317 13.31 19.66 5.44
C SER A 317 14.34 19.97 6.52
N MET A 318 14.09 21.04 7.27
CA MET A 318 14.81 21.34 8.50
C MET A 318 13.86 21.88 9.56
N THR A 319 14.23 21.65 10.82
CA THR A 319 13.49 22.17 11.96
C THR A 319 14.34 23.19 12.70
N ILE A 320 13.72 24.30 13.08
CA ILE A 320 14.38 25.41 13.77
C ILE A 320 13.62 25.77 15.04
N SER A 321 14.36 26.05 16.11
CA SER A 321 13.82 26.61 17.35
C SER A 321 13.99 28.12 17.28
N PRO A 322 12.96 28.89 16.89
CA PRO A 322 13.11 30.32 16.71
C PRO A 322 13.31 31.02 18.06
N LYS A 323 14.04 32.14 18.06
CA LYS A 323 14.26 32.96 19.27
C LYS A 323 12.95 33.57 19.77
N THR A 324 12.06 33.93 18.85
CA THR A 324 10.69 34.36 19.11
C THR A 324 9.76 33.28 18.55
N PRO A 325 8.88 32.68 19.36
CA PRO A 325 7.91 31.69 18.85
C PRO A 325 7.08 32.27 17.70
N GLY A 326 6.98 31.52 16.59
CA GLY A 326 6.21 31.96 15.41
C GLY A 326 6.94 32.89 14.44
N GLU A 327 8.21 33.23 14.67
CA GLU A 327 9.01 34.04 13.73
C GLU A 327 10.12 33.23 13.07
N THR A 328 10.15 33.25 11.74
CA THR A 328 11.21 32.66 10.91
C THR A 328 11.59 33.63 9.80
N SER A 329 12.88 33.67 9.45
CA SER A 329 13.35 34.42 8.30
C SER A 329 13.36 33.52 7.08
N TRP A 330 12.80 33.99 5.97
CA TRP A 330 12.98 33.37 4.67
C TRP A 330 14.46 33.33 4.28
N SER A 331 14.89 32.26 3.61
CA SER A 331 16.25 32.25 3.08
C SER A 331 16.44 33.37 2.06
N LYS A 332 17.69 33.82 1.89
CA LYS A 332 18.02 34.96 1.01
C LYS A 332 17.45 34.82 -0.41
N ARG A 333 17.30 33.58 -0.88
CA ARG A 333 16.75 33.25 -2.21
C ARG A 333 15.27 33.65 -2.36
N PHE A 334 14.49 33.60 -1.27
CA PHE A 334 13.04 33.86 -1.28
C PHE A 334 12.64 35.12 -0.50
N ALA A 335 13.61 35.91 -0.01
CA ALA A 335 13.36 37.04 0.88
C ALA A 335 12.47 38.13 0.25
N ASP A 336 12.52 38.31 -1.07
CA ASP A 336 11.75 39.33 -1.80
C ASP A 336 10.56 38.76 -2.58
N ALA A 337 10.34 37.44 -2.50
CA ALA A 337 9.24 36.78 -3.20
C ALA A 337 7.89 37.02 -2.50
N ALA A 338 6.81 37.00 -3.29
CA ALA A 338 5.46 37.09 -2.76
C ALA A 338 5.15 35.88 -1.86
N GLU A 339 4.51 36.16 -0.73
CA GLU A 339 4.05 35.14 0.21
C GLU A 339 2.68 34.62 -0.18
N HIS A 340 2.52 33.30 -0.16
CA HIS A 340 1.27 32.60 -0.42
C HIS A 340 0.82 31.88 0.85
N ASP A 341 -0.47 31.98 1.18
CA ASP A 341 -1.09 31.29 2.30
C ASP A 341 -1.76 29.99 1.83
N ALA A 342 -1.41 28.87 2.45
CA ALA A 342 -1.97 27.53 2.21
C ALA A 342 -2.67 26.97 3.47
N GLY A 343 -3.09 27.86 4.39
CA GLY A 343 -3.78 27.53 5.62
C GLY A 343 -2.82 27.17 6.75
N ARG A 344 -2.31 25.94 6.76
CA ARG A 344 -1.41 25.45 7.86
C ARG A 344 0.04 25.86 7.69
N PHE A 345 0.40 26.37 6.52
CA PHE A 345 1.75 26.80 6.21
C PHE A 345 1.70 27.95 5.21
N LYS A 346 2.83 28.63 5.07
CA LYS A 346 3.06 29.68 4.08
C LYS A 346 4.16 29.23 3.15
N PHE A 347 4.15 29.73 1.92
CA PHE A 347 5.25 29.45 0.99
C PHE A 347 5.60 30.65 0.13
N ARG A 348 6.83 30.62 -0.39
CA ARG A 348 7.37 31.58 -1.35
C ARG A 348 8.02 30.84 -2.50
N LEU A 349 7.94 31.43 -3.69
CA LEU A 349 8.43 30.85 -4.93
C LEU A 349 9.67 31.59 -5.42
N ASP A 350 10.60 30.85 -6.00
CA ASP A 350 11.66 31.45 -6.81
C ASP A 350 11.09 31.74 -8.21
N THR A 351 11.11 32.99 -8.63
CA THR A 351 10.69 33.36 -9.99
C THR A 351 11.79 33.13 -11.03
N ASN A 352 13.03 32.89 -10.59
CA ASN A 352 14.17 32.69 -11.48
C ASN A 352 14.36 31.21 -11.80
N VAL A 353 14.09 30.85 -13.06
CA VAL A 353 14.44 29.53 -13.58
C VAL A 353 15.96 29.46 -13.75
N THR A 354 16.59 28.49 -13.08
CA THR A 354 18.00 28.18 -13.26
C THR A 354 18.14 27.12 -14.37
N PRO A 355 18.73 27.42 -15.54
CA PRO A 355 18.92 26.42 -16.58
C PRO A 355 19.83 25.29 -16.11
N SER A 356 19.49 24.06 -16.49
CA SER A 356 20.34 22.89 -16.24
C SER A 356 21.60 22.95 -17.10
N ARG A 357 22.75 22.67 -16.49
CA ARG A 357 24.03 22.56 -17.21
C ARG A 357 24.15 21.24 -17.96
N ASP A 358 23.62 20.17 -17.37
CA ASP A 358 23.81 18.80 -17.85
C ASP A 358 22.69 18.34 -18.81
N HIS A 359 21.56 19.06 -18.81
CA HIS A 359 20.38 18.72 -19.63
C HIS A 359 19.86 19.95 -20.38
N PRO A 360 20.36 20.23 -21.60
CA PRO A 360 19.86 21.34 -22.42
C PRO A 360 18.34 21.29 -22.60
N GLY A 361 17.68 22.43 -22.39
CA GLY A 361 16.21 22.52 -22.45
C GLY A 361 15.50 22.21 -21.13
N PHE A 362 16.22 21.90 -20.07
CA PHE A 362 15.68 21.73 -18.71
C PHE A 362 16.08 22.89 -17.82
N GLY A 363 15.29 23.11 -16.77
CA GLY A 363 15.57 24.09 -15.74
C GLY A 363 15.08 23.65 -14.37
N THR A 364 15.58 24.33 -13.35
CA THR A 364 15.19 24.15 -11.96
C THR A 364 14.58 25.43 -11.42
N VAL A 365 13.49 25.29 -10.67
CA VAL A 365 12.87 26.35 -9.88
C VAL A 365 12.59 25.80 -8.48
N GLY A 366 12.42 26.65 -7.48
CA GLY A 366 12.22 26.20 -6.10
C GLY A 366 11.10 26.92 -5.37
N ALA A 367 10.71 26.35 -4.24
CA ALA A 367 9.84 26.97 -3.26
C ALA A 367 10.37 26.71 -1.84
N GLU A 368 10.15 27.66 -0.94
CA GLU A 368 10.36 27.48 0.50
C GLU A 368 9.00 27.50 1.17
N CYS A 369 8.69 26.46 1.95
CA CYS A 369 7.47 26.33 2.74
C CYS A 369 7.83 26.43 4.23
N GLN A 370 7.07 27.18 5.00
CA GLN A 370 7.28 27.39 6.44
C GLN A 370 5.98 27.13 7.20
N ALA A 371 6.07 26.33 8.26
CA ALA A 371 4.98 26.02 9.17
C ALA A 371 5.47 26.03 10.62
N PHE A 372 4.55 26.13 11.56
CA PHE A 372 4.84 26.03 12.98
C PHE A 372 3.97 24.97 13.62
N ASP A 373 4.53 24.18 14.53
CA ASP A 373 3.75 23.26 15.33
C ASP A 373 3.14 23.93 16.58
N GLN A 374 2.45 23.14 17.39
CA GLN A 374 1.79 23.61 18.61
C GLN A 374 2.76 24.12 19.68
N GLN A 375 4.05 23.77 19.60
CA GLN A 375 5.10 24.23 20.51
C GLN A 375 5.79 25.50 19.98
N GLY A 376 5.39 26.00 18.81
CA GLY A 376 6.00 27.15 18.16
C GLY A 376 7.34 26.82 17.49
N GLN A 377 7.67 25.53 17.33
CA GLN A 377 8.85 25.11 16.59
C GLN A 377 8.61 25.31 15.10
N GLY A 378 9.56 25.95 14.41
CA GLY A 378 9.48 26.23 12.99
C GLY A 378 9.94 25.04 12.16
N HIS A 379 9.16 24.67 11.16
CA HIS A 379 9.48 23.63 10.19
C HIS A 379 9.61 24.29 8.83
N ILE A 380 10.72 24.03 8.14
CA ILE A 380 11.00 24.56 6.81
C ILE A 380 11.12 23.37 5.86
N LEU A 381 10.43 23.46 4.73
CA LEU A 381 10.59 22.55 3.59
C LEU A 381 11.11 23.34 2.40
N LEU A 382 12.21 22.88 1.83
CA LEU A 382 12.75 23.34 0.57
C LEU A 382 12.31 22.38 -0.53
N LEU A 383 11.57 22.89 -1.50
CA LEU A 383 11.16 22.19 -2.70
C LEU A 383 11.99 22.65 -3.89
N SER A 384 12.37 21.73 -4.76
CA SER A 384 12.89 22.03 -6.09
C SER A 384 12.18 21.20 -7.14
N LEU A 385 11.78 21.84 -8.24
CA LEU A 385 11.22 21.21 -9.43
C LEU A 385 12.26 21.27 -10.54
N PHE A 386 12.61 20.12 -11.10
CA PHE A 386 13.40 19.98 -12.32
C PHE A 386 12.51 19.41 -13.43
N ALA A 387 12.38 20.16 -14.53
CA ALA A 387 11.54 19.78 -15.66
C ALA A 387 11.93 20.53 -16.95
N PRO A 388 11.40 20.15 -18.13
CA PRO A 388 11.59 20.89 -19.37
C PRO A 388 11.14 22.35 -19.22
N THR A 389 11.89 23.28 -19.80
CA THR A 389 11.57 24.71 -19.73
C THR A 389 10.30 25.09 -20.49
N THR A 390 9.75 24.18 -21.30
CA THR A 390 8.46 24.32 -21.98
C THR A 390 7.25 24.24 -21.04
N CYS A 391 7.42 23.80 -19.78
CA CYS A 391 6.33 23.53 -18.83
C CYS A 391 5.92 24.73 -17.95
N GLU A 392 6.24 25.97 -18.30
CA GLU A 392 5.99 27.15 -17.44
C GLU A 392 6.43 26.93 -15.99
N LEU A 393 7.70 26.57 -15.76
CA LEU A 393 8.21 26.09 -14.48
C LEU A 393 7.73 26.86 -13.23
N PRO A 394 7.70 28.22 -13.20
CA PRO A 394 7.19 28.97 -12.05
C PRO A 394 5.75 28.64 -11.66
N LYS A 395 4.87 28.42 -12.66
CA LYS A 395 3.49 28.03 -12.42
C LYS A 395 3.41 26.59 -11.92
N ARG A 396 4.21 25.69 -12.49
CA ARG A 396 4.23 24.29 -12.10
C ARG A 396 4.72 24.08 -10.66
N ILE A 397 5.77 24.81 -10.22
CA ILE A 397 6.21 24.73 -8.82
C ILE A 397 5.18 25.33 -7.85
N GLU A 398 4.42 26.34 -8.29
CA GLU A 398 3.29 26.84 -7.49
C GLU A 398 2.24 25.76 -7.27
N GLU A 399 1.85 25.02 -8.31
CA GLU A 399 0.93 23.89 -8.21
C GLU A 399 1.46 22.82 -7.23
N VAL A 400 2.74 22.43 -7.38
CA VAL A 400 3.39 21.46 -6.48
C VAL A 400 3.40 21.96 -5.03
N ALA A 401 3.75 23.23 -4.79
CA ALA A 401 3.77 23.82 -3.46
C ALA A 401 2.36 23.88 -2.83
N ARG A 402 1.31 24.12 -3.63
CA ARG A 402 -0.08 24.10 -3.17
C ARG A 402 -0.59 22.70 -2.84
N SER A 403 0.01 21.66 -3.42
CA SER A 403 -0.28 20.26 -3.12
C SER A 403 0.48 19.72 -1.90
N VAL A 404 1.28 20.55 -1.23
CA VAL A 404 1.94 20.17 0.03
C VAL A 404 1.00 20.28 1.21
N PHE A 405 1.17 19.37 2.16
CA PHE A 405 0.48 19.34 3.44
C PHE A 405 1.50 19.31 4.58
N PHE A 406 1.15 20.00 5.66
CA PHE A 406 1.88 19.98 6.92
C PHE A 406 1.05 19.21 7.96
N ASP A 407 1.57 18.06 8.38
CA ASP A 407 0.98 17.21 9.41
C ASP A 407 2.02 17.03 10.52
N PRO A 408 2.11 17.97 11.47
CA PRO A 408 3.07 17.87 12.55
C PRO A 408 2.78 16.58 13.33
N PRO A 409 3.82 15.84 13.78
CA PRO A 409 3.59 14.69 14.63
C PRO A 409 2.69 15.13 15.77
N GLN A 410 1.49 14.56 15.82
CA GLN A 410 0.61 14.78 16.96
C GLN A 410 1.42 14.36 18.18
N ALA A 411 1.50 15.21 19.21
CA ALA A 411 2.08 14.80 20.47
C ALA A 411 1.39 13.49 20.83
N LEU A 412 2.12 12.37 20.77
CA LEU A 412 1.59 11.09 21.20
C LEU A 412 1.02 11.37 22.60
N PRO A 413 -0.26 11.04 22.88
CA PRO A 413 -0.79 11.22 24.21
C PRO A 413 0.23 10.59 25.15
N THR A 414 0.78 11.41 26.06
CA THR A 414 1.73 10.93 27.05
C THR A 414 0.96 9.90 27.88
N THR A 415 1.05 8.63 27.51
CA THR A 415 0.53 7.55 28.32
C THR A 415 1.21 7.73 29.67
N PRO A 416 0.46 7.94 30.77
CA PRO A 416 1.09 8.01 32.08
C PRO A 416 1.88 6.71 32.24
N ARG A 417 3.19 6.83 32.48
CA ARG A 417 4.08 5.67 32.64
C ARG A 417 3.86 4.91 33.95
N ASP A 418 2.84 5.25 34.71
CA ASP A 418 2.54 4.63 36.00
C ASP A 418 1.03 4.28 36.10
N ALA A 419 0.73 2.99 35.95
CA ALA A 419 -0.37 2.29 36.61
C ALA A 419 -0.10 0.78 36.61
#